data_AF-A0AB39HCQ9-F1
#
_entry.id   AF-A0AB39HCQ9-F1
#
_cell.length_a   1.000
_cell.length_b   1.000
_cell.length_c   1.000
_cell.angle_alpha   90.00
_cell.angle_beta   90.00
_cell.angle_gamma   90.00
#
_symmetry.space_group_name_H-M   'P 1'
#
loop_
_entity.id
_entity.type
_entity.pdbx_description
1 polymer ?
#
loop_
_entity_poly.entity_id
_entity_poly.type
_entity_poly.pdbx_seq_one_letter_code
_entity_poly.pdbx_strand_id
1 'polypeptide(L)'
;MKPTNIRLFELVCKSAKATYIQSINDHLGAQFWSYIQDELKSNVRRLKALLDAQEDLPSTEKLEDLLKVSEKAYSTENRQLLVGHLEYIHETLEDIQSDWIKK
;
A
#
# COMPACT_ATOMS: atom_id res chain seq x y z
N MET A 1 -2.59 8.30 -18.76
CA MET A 1 -2.86 8.36 -17.30
C MET A 1 -2.50 9.76 -16.79
N LYS A 2 -3.28 10.35 -15.88
CA LYS A 2 -2.98 11.70 -15.35
C LYS A 2 -1.71 11.69 -14.48
N PRO A 3 -0.87 12.76 -14.52
CA PRO A 3 0.30 12.89 -13.64
C PRO A 3 -0.04 12.77 -12.14
N THR A 4 -1.23 13.23 -11.74
CA THR A 4 -1.72 13.10 -10.36
C THR A 4 -1.86 11.64 -9.92
N ASN A 5 -2.34 10.76 -10.81
CA ASN A 5 -2.53 9.34 -10.50
C ASN A 5 -1.18 8.63 -10.40
N ILE A 6 -0.24 8.94 -11.30
CA ILE A 6 1.13 8.42 -11.23
C ILE A 6 1.76 8.79 -9.87
N ARG A 7 1.69 10.07 -9.49
CA ARG A 7 2.24 10.55 -8.22
C ARG A 7 1.56 9.93 -7.01
N LEU A 8 0.25 9.69 -7.10
CA LEU A 8 -0.52 9.04 -6.03
C LEU A 8 -0.10 7.58 -5.86
N PHE A 9 0.09 6.86 -6.95
CA PHE A 9 0.61 5.50 -6.96
C PHE A 9 2.05 5.43 -6.41
N GLU A 10 2.94 6.32 -6.85
CA GLU A 10 4.32 6.39 -6.32
C GLU A 10 4.36 6.62 -4.80
N LEU A 11 3.44 7.44 -4.27
CA LEU A 11 3.31 7.64 -2.82
C LEU A 11 2.86 6.37 -2.10
N VAL A 12 1.97 5.57 -2.71
CA VAL A 12 1.57 4.26 -2.17
C VAL A 12 2.76 3.31 -2.16
N CYS A 13 3.51 3.18 -3.26
CA CYS A 13 4.72 2.36 -3.33
C CYS A 13 5.75 2.73 -2.25
N LYS A 14 6.05 4.04 -2.14
CA LYS A 14 7.06 4.54 -1.20
C LYS A 14 6.67 4.27 0.26
N SER A 15 5.43 4.59 0.63
CA SER A 15 4.92 4.39 1.99
C SER A 15 4.82 2.91 2.34
N ALA A 16 4.29 2.06 1.45
CA ALA A 16 4.19 0.62 1.67
C ALA A 16 5.56 -0.02 1.88
N LYS A 17 6.54 0.30 1.04
CA LYS A 17 7.92 -0.17 1.18
C LYS A 17 8.53 0.26 2.51
N ALA A 18 8.42 1.53 2.87
CA ALA A 18 8.95 2.03 4.14
C ALA A 18 8.27 1.36 5.35
N THR A 19 6.95 1.17 5.28
CA THR A 19 6.13 0.53 6.32
C THR A 19 6.52 -0.93 6.52
N TYR A 20 6.71 -1.70 5.44
CA TYR A 20 7.18 -3.08 5.50
C TYR A 20 8.61 -3.17 6.05
N ILE A 21 9.55 -2.35 5.57
CA ILE A 21 10.93 -2.32 6.08
C ILE A 21 10.95 -1.99 7.58
N GLN A 22 10.13 -1.04 8.03
CA GLN A 22 10.04 -0.71 9.46
C GLN A 22 9.41 -1.83 10.29
N SER A 23 8.47 -2.60 9.72
CA SER A 23 7.83 -3.71 10.43
C SER A 23 8.72 -4.91 10.65
N ILE A 24 9.61 -5.21 9.69
CA ILE A 24 10.58 -6.31 9.85
C ILE A 24 11.78 -5.92 10.69
N ASN A 25 12.18 -4.65 10.70
CA ASN A 25 13.38 -4.19 11.42
C ASN A 25 13.09 -3.78 12.88
N ASP A 26 11.84 -3.83 13.35
CA ASP A 26 11.41 -3.55 14.73
C ASP A 26 11.85 -2.19 15.33
N HIS A 27 12.09 -1.18 14.49
CA HIS A 27 12.65 0.10 14.93
C HIS A 27 11.70 0.99 15.78
N LEU A 28 10.43 0.59 15.94
CA LEU A 28 9.39 1.45 16.51
C LEU A 28 8.89 1.03 17.90
N GLY A 29 9.24 -0.16 18.40
CA GLY A 29 8.81 -0.63 19.73
C GLY A 29 7.31 -0.40 19.99
N ALA A 30 6.97 0.31 21.08
CA ALA A 30 5.58 0.62 21.43
C ALA A 30 4.83 1.54 20.43
N GLN A 31 5.56 2.32 19.61
CA GLN A 31 4.97 3.22 18.60
C GLN A 31 4.70 2.53 17.25
N PHE A 32 5.07 1.25 17.14
CA PHE A 32 4.90 0.45 15.93
C PHE A 32 3.44 0.49 15.45
N TRP A 33 2.49 0.22 16.34
CA TRP A 33 1.08 0.09 15.98
C TRP A 33 0.46 1.39 15.47
N SER A 34 0.67 2.50 16.17
CA SER A 34 0.11 3.79 15.76
C SER A 34 0.66 4.24 14.41
N TYR A 35 1.97 4.09 14.20
CA TYR A 35 2.60 4.45 12.93
C TYR A 35 2.06 3.61 11.76
N ILE A 36 2.05 2.28 11.91
CA ILE A 36 1.60 1.39 10.83
C ILE A 36 0.11 1.64 10.50
N GLN A 37 -0.73 1.91 11.51
CA GLN A 37 -2.14 2.23 11.29
C GLN A 37 -2.33 3.53 10.50
N ASP A 38 -1.57 4.57 10.81
CA ASP A 38 -1.65 5.85 10.08
C ASP A 38 -1.18 5.71 8.63
N GLU A 39 -0.13 4.93 8.38
CA GLU A 39 0.36 4.62 7.03
C GLU A 39 -0.66 3.79 6.24
N LEU A 40 -1.20 2.72 6.83
CA LEU A 40 -2.23 1.89 6.20
C LEU A 40 -3.49 2.68 5.85
N LYS A 41 -3.98 3.51 6.79
CA LYS A 41 -5.13 4.39 6.57
C LYS A 41 -4.88 5.35 5.42
N SER A 42 -3.67 5.90 5.35
CA SER A 42 -3.28 6.79 4.25
C SER A 42 -3.23 6.04 2.92
N ASN A 43 -2.71 4.80 2.90
CA ASN A 43 -2.67 3.99 1.68
C ASN A 43 -4.04 3.56 1.18
N VAL A 44 -4.95 3.17 2.08
CA VAL A 44 -6.35 2.91 1.74
C VAL A 44 -6.98 4.13 1.07
N ARG A 45 -6.78 5.33 1.62
CA ARG A 45 -7.32 6.57 1.03
C ARG A 45 -6.76 6.84 -0.37
N ARG A 46 -5.46 6.63 -0.57
CA ARG A 46 -4.80 6.85 -1.87
C ARG A 46 -5.24 5.82 -2.90
N LEU A 47 -5.35 4.55 -2.53
CA LEU A 47 -5.84 3.47 -3.39
C LEU A 47 -7.31 3.70 -3.80
N LYS A 48 -8.18 4.11 -2.86
CA LYS A 48 -9.56 4.51 -3.19
C LYS A 48 -9.59 5.66 -4.18
N ALA A 49 -8.83 6.72 -3.92
CA ALA A 49 -8.78 7.87 -4.82
C ALA A 49 -8.23 7.53 -6.22
N LEU A 50 -7.31 6.56 -6.33
CA LEU A 50 -6.88 6.02 -7.63
C LEU A 50 -8.04 5.34 -8.35
N LEU A 51 -8.67 4.36 -7.70
CA LEU A 51 -9.76 3.56 -8.28
C LEU A 51 -11.00 4.42 -8.63
N ASP A 52 -11.31 5.43 -7.80
CA ASP A 52 -12.42 6.36 -8.01
C ASP A 52 -12.19 7.34 -9.16
N ALA A 53 -10.95 7.47 -9.68
CA ALA A 53 -10.65 8.38 -10.78
C ALA A 53 -11.30 7.98 -12.12
N GLN A 54 -11.89 6.78 -12.21
CA GLN A 54 -12.57 6.25 -13.40
C GLN A 54 -11.72 6.34 -14.68
N GLU A 55 -10.42 6.07 -14.55
CA GLU A 55 -9.47 6.01 -15.67
C GLU A 55 -9.08 4.56 -15.99
N ASP A 56 -8.56 4.32 -17.20
CA ASP A 56 -7.88 3.06 -17.55
C ASP A 56 -6.54 2.97 -16.82
N LEU A 57 -6.58 2.47 -15.59
CA LEU A 57 -5.40 2.24 -14.76
C LEU A 57 -4.72 0.92 -15.16
N PRO A 58 -3.38 0.86 -15.18
CA PRO A 58 -2.69 -0.41 -15.32
C PRO A 58 -2.93 -1.28 -14.07
N SER A 59 -3.13 -2.57 -14.29
CA SER A 59 -3.22 -3.57 -13.21
C SER A 59 -4.34 -3.30 -12.18
N THR A 60 -5.50 -2.80 -12.65
CA THR A 60 -6.67 -2.45 -11.81
C THR A 60 -7.10 -3.57 -10.87
N GLU A 61 -7.18 -4.82 -11.33
CA GLU A 61 -7.55 -5.96 -10.48
C GLU A 61 -6.61 -6.10 -9.27
N LYS A 62 -5.30 -5.93 -9.50
CA LYS A 62 -4.29 -5.96 -8.42
C LYS A 62 -4.42 -4.75 -7.50
N LEU A 63 -4.81 -3.57 -8.00
CA LEU A 63 -5.08 -2.39 -7.16
C LEU A 63 -6.31 -2.59 -6.26
N GLU A 64 -7.36 -3.23 -6.78
CA GLU A 64 -8.55 -3.57 -6.01
C GLU A 64 -8.23 -4.58 -4.90
N ASP A 65 -7.40 -5.58 -5.20
CA ASP A 65 -6.94 -6.54 -4.20
C ASP A 65 -6.00 -5.91 -3.18
N LEU A 66 -5.09 -5.02 -3.61
CA LEU A 66 -4.28 -4.20 -2.71
C LEU A 66 -5.13 -3.36 -1.76
N LEU A 67 -6.23 -2.78 -2.25
CA LEU A 67 -7.17 -2.05 -1.40
C LEU A 67 -7.78 -2.95 -0.33
N LYS A 68 -8.31 -4.12 -0.72
CA LYS A 68 -8.90 -5.08 0.21
C LYS A 68 -7.89 -5.56 1.26
N VAL A 69 -6.65 -5.84 0.86
CA VAL A 69 -5.61 -6.29 1.80
C VAL A 69 -5.15 -5.15 2.70
N SER A 70 -5.05 -3.91 2.20
CA SER A 70 -4.72 -2.74 3.02
C SER A 70 -5.81 -2.46 4.07
N GLU A 71 -7.08 -2.64 3.74
CA GLU A 71 -8.19 -2.53 4.68
C GLU A 71 -8.18 -3.66 5.74
N LYS A 72 -7.88 -4.90 5.33
CA LYS A 72 -7.68 -6.01 6.27
C LYS A 72 -6.53 -5.72 7.22
N ALA A 73 -5.36 -5.34 6.69
CA ALA A 73 -4.17 -5.00 7.46
C ALA A 73 -4.45 -3.93 8.52
N TYR A 74 -5.26 -2.92 8.18
CA TYR A 74 -5.64 -1.86 9.12
C TYR A 74 -6.41 -2.38 10.34
N SER A 75 -7.18 -3.44 10.18
CA SER A 75 -7.94 -4.10 11.25
C SER A 75 -7.19 -5.24 11.95
N THR A 76 -5.98 -5.59 11.51
CA THR A 76 -5.23 -6.74 12.03
C THR A 76 -4.46 -6.38 13.29
N GLU A 77 -4.86 -6.94 14.43
CA GLU A 77 -4.19 -6.76 15.72
C GLU A 77 -3.03 -7.73 15.95
N ASN A 78 -2.99 -8.84 15.20
CA ASN A 78 -1.91 -9.80 15.30
C ASN A 78 -0.69 -9.33 14.49
N ARG A 79 0.44 -9.09 15.16
CA ARG A 79 1.67 -8.58 14.53
C ARG A 79 2.18 -9.46 13.39
N GLN A 80 2.18 -10.78 13.55
CA GLN A 80 2.69 -11.69 12.53
C GLN A 80 1.82 -11.65 11.27
N LEU A 81 0.49 -11.65 11.44
CA LEU A 81 -0.45 -11.51 10.33
C LEU A 81 -0.32 -10.14 9.66
N LEU A 82 -0.15 -9.06 10.44
CA LEU A 82 0.07 -7.72 9.91
C LEU A 82 1.35 -7.69 9.04
N VAL A 83 2.47 -8.23 9.53
CA VAL A 83 3.72 -8.28 8.74
C VAL A 83 3.50 -9.02 7.42
N GLY A 84 2.80 -10.15 7.42
CA GLY A 84 2.47 -10.88 6.19
C GLY A 84 1.58 -10.07 5.22
N HIS A 85 0.63 -9.28 5.72
CA HIS A 85 -0.14 -8.37 4.87
C HIS A 85 0.73 -7.25 4.28
N LEU A 86 1.63 -6.67 5.08
CA LEU A 86 2.54 -5.62 4.62
C LEU A 86 3.52 -6.14 3.56
N GLU A 87 4.02 -7.36 3.71
CA GLU A 87 4.84 -8.07 2.72
C GLU A 87 4.08 -8.24 1.41
N TYR A 88 2.88 -8.82 1.45
CA TYR A 88 2.04 -8.99 0.26
C TYR A 88 1.77 -7.66 -0.45
N ILE A 89 1.44 -6.60 0.30
CA ILE A 89 1.21 -5.27 -0.25
C ILE A 89 2.47 -4.76 -0.95
N HIS A 90 3.64 -4.92 -0.30
CA HIS A 90 4.92 -4.48 -0.84
C HIS A 90 5.28 -5.20 -2.14
N GLU A 91 5.23 -6.53 -2.15
CA GLU A 91 5.58 -7.37 -3.30
C GLU A 91 4.63 -7.12 -4.48
N THR A 92 3.33 -7.04 -4.23
CA THR A 92 2.34 -6.77 -5.28
C THR A 92 2.56 -5.39 -5.90
N LEU A 93 2.92 -4.38 -5.10
CA LEU A 93 3.24 -3.05 -5.60
C LEU A 93 4.52 -3.05 -6.44
N GLU A 94 5.57 -3.78 -6.06
CA GLU A 94 6.80 -3.89 -6.85
C GLU A 94 6.56 -4.61 -8.19
N ASP A 95 5.72 -5.66 -8.20
CA ASP A 95 5.35 -6.40 -9.40
C ASP A 95 4.63 -5.51 -10.42
N ILE A 96 3.65 -4.71 -9.98
CA ILE A 96 2.90 -3.83 -10.89
C ILE A 96 3.61 -2.50 -11.18
N GLN A 97 4.65 -2.13 -10.43
CA GLN A 97 5.30 -0.82 -10.59
C GLN A 97 5.82 -0.60 -12.02
N SER A 98 6.28 -1.66 -12.69
CA SER A 98 6.80 -1.56 -14.06
C SER A 98 5.71 -1.20 -15.08
N ASP A 99 4.46 -1.58 -14.83
CA ASP A 99 3.31 -1.28 -15.69
C ASP A 99 2.94 0.21 -15.61
N TRP A 100 3.25 0.85 -14.48
CA TRP A 100 3.00 2.26 -14.23
C TRP A 100 4.11 3.18 -14.75
N ILE A 101 5.34 2.68 -14.90
CA ILE A 101 6.49 3.45 -15.44
C ILE A 101 6.48 3.47 -16.98
N LYS A 102 5.91 2.43 -17.62
CA LYS A 102 5.96 2.24 -19.08
C LYS A 102 4.82 2.90 -19.87
N LYS A 103 3.79 3.43 -19.21
CA LYS A 103 2.61 4.09 -19.83
C LYS A 103 2.64 5.60 -19.63
#